data_AF-A0A967JSN0-F1
#
_entry.id   AF-A0A967JSN0-F1
#
_cell.length_a   1.000
_cell.length_b   1.000
_cell.length_c   1.000
_cell.angle_alpha   90.00
_cell.angle_beta   90.00
_cell.angle_gamma   90.00
#
_symmetry.space_group_name_H-M   'P 1'
#
loop_
_entity.id
_entity.type
_entity.pdbx_description
1 polymer ?
#
loop_
_entity_poly.entity_id
_entity_poly.type
_entity_poly.pdbx_seq_one_letter_code
_entity_poly.pdbx_strand_id
1 'polypeptide(L)' 'VKAAREEGAKLVVVDPKRIRIAEQAHLHLAIRPGTDVVLAFAMAAELER' A
#
# COMPACT_ATOMS: atom_id res chain seq x y z
N VAL A 1 -9.91 -1.18 8.82
CA VAL A 1 -9.74 -2.07 7.64
C VAL A 1 -10.96 -2.95 7.37
N LYS A 2 -11.48 -3.72 8.34
CA LYS A 2 -12.64 -4.62 8.10
C LYS A 2 -13.90 -3.90 7.61
N ALA A 3 -14.36 -2.87 8.34
CA ALA A 3 -15.53 -2.07 7.94
C ALA A 3 -15.37 -1.44 6.54
N ALA A 4 -14.25 -0.75 6.28
CA ALA A 4 -13.96 -0.18 4.96
C ALA A 4 -13.93 -1.25 3.83
N ARG A 5 -13.43 -2.46 4.11
CA ARG A 5 -13.47 -3.57 3.14
C ARG A 5 -14.90 -4.07 2.91
N GLU A 6 -15.71 -4.14 3.95
CA GLU A 6 -17.14 -4.49 3.85
C GLU A 6 -17.91 -3.44 3.03
N GLU A 7 -17.47 -2.18 3.09
CA GLU A 7 -17.95 -1.07 2.25
C GLU A 7 -17.34 -1.05 0.84
N GLY A 8 -16.55 -2.07 0.47
CA GLY A 8 -16.01 -2.22 -0.89
C GLY A 8 -14.64 -1.57 -1.15
N ALA A 9 -13.96 -1.03 -0.12
CA ALA A 9 -12.64 -0.44 -0.30
C ALA A 9 -11.56 -1.49 -0.62
N LYS A 10 -10.63 -1.13 -1.51
CA LYS A 10 -9.44 -1.93 -1.79
C LYS A 10 -8.37 -1.74 -0.71
N LEU A 11 -8.01 -2.82 -0.03
CA LEU A 11 -6.83 -2.88 0.83
C LEU A 11 -5.53 -2.98 -0.01
N VAL A 12 -4.65 -2.01 0.13
CA VAL A 12 -3.25 -2.02 -0.35
C VAL A 12 -2.33 -2.01 0.87
N VAL A 13 -1.32 -2.88 0.90
CA VAL A 13 -0.31 -2.93 1.95
C VAL A 13 1.04 -2.55 1.37
N VAL A 14 1.69 -1.55 1.95
CA VAL A 14 3.05 -1.12 1.60
C VAL A 14 3.96 -1.49 2.76
N ASP A 15 4.68 -2.60 2.63
CA ASP A 15 5.60 -3.08 3.67
C ASP A 15 6.65 -4.01 3.02
N PRO A 16 7.96 -3.83 3.27
CA PRO A 16 8.99 -4.76 2.80
C PRO A 16 8.76 -6.21 3.24
N LYS A 17 8.12 -6.41 4.39
CA LYS A 17 7.85 -7.71 4.99
C LYS A 17 6.47 -8.20 4.56
N ARG A 18 6.39 -9.48 4.22
CA ARG A 18 5.11 -10.16 4.00
C ARG A 18 4.51 -10.59 5.33
N ILE A 19 3.81 -9.68 5.98
CA ILE A 19 3.09 -9.90 7.25
C ILE A 19 1.64 -10.37 7.02
N ARG A 20 0.97 -10.90 8.04
CA ARG A 20 -0.37 -11.51 7.94
C ARG A 20 -1.43 -10.64 7.24
N ILE A 21 -1.38 -9.31 7.38
CA ILE A 21 -2.33 -8.43 6.71
C ILE A 21 -2.06 -8.29 5.19
N ALA A 22 -0.82 -8.47 4.75
CA ALA A 22 -0.44 -8.45 3.34
C ALA A 22 -1.04 -9.64 2.57
N GLU A 23 -1.23 -10.78 3.23
CA GLU A 23 -1.89 -11.96 2.63
C GLU A 23 -3.37 -11.70 2.29
N GLN A 24 -3.99 -10.75 2.98
CA GLN A 24 -5.39 -10.39 2.78
C GLN A 24 -5.57 -9.14 1.92
N ALA A 25 -4.47 -8.53 1.47
CA ALA A 25 -4.49 -7.33 0.66
C ALA A 25 -4.78 -7.66 -0.80
N HIS A 26 -5.45 -6.73 -1.50
CA HIS A 26 -5.62 -6.84 -2.95
C HIS A 26 -4.30 -6.55 -3.67
N LEU A 27 -3.43 -5.76 -3.04
CA LEU A 27 -2.10 -5.46 -3.53
C LEU A 27 -1.14 -5.37 -2.34
N HIS A 28 -0.03 -6.11 -2.42
CA HIS A 28 1.10 -5.98 -1.50
C HIS A 28 2.30 -5.41 -2.26
N LEU A 29 2.72 -4.20 -1.89
CA LEU A 29 3.91 -3.54 -2.40
C LEU A 29 5.06 -3.73 -1.42
N ALA A 30 5.95 -4.67 -1.75
CA ALA A 30 7.18 -4.91 -1.01
C ALA A 30 8.28 -3.93 -1.44
N ILE A 31 8.21 -2.70 -0.93
CA ILE A 31 9.23 -1.66 -1.21
C ILE A 31 10.54 -1.93 -0.47
N ARG A 32 11.62 -1.26 -0.88
CA ARG A 32 12.90 -1.33 -0.16
C ARG A 32 12.76 -0.61 1.21
N PRO A 33 13.32 -1.13 2.32
CA PRO A 33 13.25 -0.46 3.61
C PRO A 33 13.78 0.99 3.57
N GLY A 34 13.05 1.91 4.20
CA GLY A 34 13.43 3.33 4.27
C GLY A 34 13.13 4.14 3.00
N THR A 35 12.35 3.59 2.06
CA THR A 35 12.00 4.27 0.79
C THR A 35 10.55 4.76 0.71
N ASP A 36 9.83 4.76 1.82
CA ASP A 36 8.42 5.16 1.91
C ASP A 36 8.19 6.60 1.40
N VAL A 37 9.11 7.52 1.73
CA VAL A 37 9.05 8.92 1.25
C VAL A 37 9.24 9.00 -0.27
N VAL A 38 10.09 8.15 -0.84
CA VAL A 38 10.29 8.11 -2.30
C VAL A 38 9.03 7.62 -3.00
N LEU A 39 8.37 6.59 -2.47
CA LEU A 39 7.08 6.14 -2.97
C LEU A 39 6.03 7.26 -2.90
N ALA A 40 5.94 7.95 -1.76
CA ALA A 40 4.98 9.04 -1.58
C ALA A 40 5.20 10.18 -2.58
N PHE A 41 6.45 10.61 -2.80
CA PHE A 41 6.75 11.64 -3.80
C PHE A 41 6.51 11.17 -5.23
N ALA A 42 6.82 9.93 -5.56
CA ALA A 42 6.53 9.38 -6.89
C ALA A 42 5.01 9.35 -7.16
N MET A 43 4.21 8.97 -6.16
CA MET A 43 2.74 9.02 -6.26
C MET A 43 2.23 10.44 -6.44
N ALA A 44 2.73 11.40 -5.67
CA ALA A 44 2.34 12.80 -5.80
C ALA A 44 2.68 13.35 -7.20
N ALA A 45 3.91 13.13 -7.67
CA ALA A 45 4.34 13.55 -8.99
C ALA A 45 3.54 12.91 -10.13
N GLU A 46 3.12 11.66 -10.00
CA GLU A 46 2.29 10.99 -11.00
C GLU A 46 0.83 11.49 -10.99
N LEU A 47 0.31 11.90 -9.83
CA LEU A 47 -1.03 12.50 -9.73
C LEU A 47 -1.08 13.94 -10.26
N GLU A 48 0.06 14.62 -10.34
CA GLU A 48 0.20 15.98 -10.92
C GLU A 48 0.43 15.98 -12.43
N ARG A 49 0.66 14.81 -13.05
CA ARG A 49 0.87 14.65 -14.50
C ARG A 49 -0.45 14.74 -15.27
#